data_AF-A0A674N3B8-F1
#
_entry.id   AF-A0A674N3B8-F1
#
_cell.length_a   1.000
_cell.length_b   1.000
_cell.length_c   1.000
_cell.angle_alpha   90.00
_cell.angle_beta   90.00
_cell.angle_gamma   90.00
#
_symmetry.space_group_name_H-M   'P 1'
#
loop_
_entity.id
_entity.type
_entity.pdbx_description
1 polymer ?
#
loop_
_entity_poly.entity_id
_entity_poly.type
_entity_poly.pdbx_seq_one_letter_code
_entity_poly.pdbx_strand_id
1 'polypeptide(L)'
;MDQPDTRQDGGTETQVPPPGPPLADTHHLFPPAAAPGTVGPLTHLGALLAGDDAPGSGEWDRRPDSGLQDCQQLGVTRQPGREAPADQSVTILHAKVAQKSYGNEKRFFCPPPCVYISGRGWRVMQDHLKEAGYGDSVYRLGGYMCLDSSSQSQADTFKLVFDQQSSSKMFACAKSLFISDQDKRKHFCLLLRLFLGNRQEVGLFQSRLIKVISKPSQKRQSMKNADLCISSCSRVALFNRLRSQTVSTRYLSVDRGAFIVSARQWTAFTITLVDEQRSDHRDVVLSEGFICYGCVVQLVCTESGVTLPPMVIRKVNKQHAILDVDEPVSQLHKCAFQFRDSSHSFLCLSNDSVVRHQASCSPRDPSRVVLNDGSCWTIIGVEAVEFTFNQGLACVPTPVTPFPVIVGLEVNGGGHVAMLEIHGENFSPHLKVWFGTIETDTMYKSPKSLLCVVPDVSVFMDGWRCMRHPITVPLSLIRTDGLIYRTSFSFTYTPELQPPPPPSIRGAAGAEKREAQVEGGQGGDVLLETIHQEFTRANFHLFMQS
;
A
#
# COMPACT_ATOMS: atom_id res chain seq x y z
N MET A 1 8.13 -71.13 29.06
CA MET A 1 8.97 -72.31 29.34
C MET A 1 9.42 -72.81 27.99
N ASP A 2 10.73 -72.83 27.83
CA ASP A 2 11.54 -73.59 26.87
C ASP A 2 11.47 -73.28 25.36
N GLN A 3 12.58 -72.72 24.87
CA GLN A 3 13.09 -73.00 23.52
C GLN A 3 13.54 -74.47 23.43
N PRO A 4 13.80 -75.00 22.22
CA PRO A 4 15.21 -75.00 21.81
C PRO A 4 15.49 -74.81 20.31
N ASP A 5 16.73 -74.37 20.09
CA ASP A 5 17.54 -74.28 18.88
C ASP A 5 17.72 -75.61 18.11
N THR A 6 18.02 -75.51 16.82
CA THR A 6 18.90 -76.47 16.13
C THR A 6 19.80 -75.74 15.12
N ARG A 7 21.12 -75.80 15.38
CA ARG A 7 22.25 -75.49 14.48
C ARG A 7 22.42 -76.64 13.47
N GLN A 8 22.90 -76.52 12.23
CA GLN A 8 24.23 -76.23 11.64
C GLN A 8 24.02 -76.61 10.12
N ASP A 9 24.73 -76.17 9.07
CA ASP A 9 26.15 -75.89 8.88
C ASP A 9 26.36 -75.15 7.54
N GLY A 10 27.55 -74.55 7.34
CA GLY A 10 27.86 -73.60 6.29
C GLY A 10 28.32 -74.14 4.92
N GLY A 11 28.45 -73.20 3.97
CA GLY A 11 29.07 -73.37 2.66
C GLY A 11 29.06 -72.06 1.86
N THR A 12 30.22 -71.43 1.72
CA THR A 12 30.48 -70.14 1.08
C THR A 12 30.53 -70.29 -0.44
N GLU A 13 29.76 -69.52 -1.21
CA GLU A 13 30.08 -69.22 -2.62
C GLU A 13 29.59 -67.82 -3.02
N THR A 14 30.48 -67.10 -3.69
CA THR A 14 30.43 -65.69 -4.08
C THR A 14 29.40 -65.46 -5.20
N GLN A 15 28.49 -64.49 -5.04
CA GLN A 15 27.59 -64.06 -6.12
C GLN A 15 27.76 -62.57 -6.47
N VAL A 16 27.96 -62.36 -7.77
CA VAL A 16 28.13 -61.09 -8.50
C VAL A 16 26.77 -60.38 -8.66
N PRO A 17 26.67 -59.04 -8.48
CA PRO A 17 25.43 -58.31 -8.75
C PRO A 17 25.24 -57.94 -10.24
N PRO A 18 23.97 -57.81 -10.71
CA PRO A 18 23.62 -57.62 -12.13
C PRO A 18 23.82 -56.17 -12.66
N PRO A 19 23.85 -55.96 -13.99
CA PRO A 19 24.39 -54.75 -14.61
C PRO A 19 23.39 -53.58 -14.66
N GLY A 20 23.93 -52.36 -14.55
CA GLY A 20 23.20 -51.10 -14.66
C GLY A 20 22.88 -50.68 -16.11
N PRO A 21 22.03 -49.65 -16.29
CA PRO A 21 21.57 -49.18 -17.61
C PRO A 21 22.63 -48.31 -18.34
N PRO A 22 22.55 -48.18 -19.68
CA PRO A 22 23.64 -47.65 -20.49
C PRO A 22 23.72 -46.12 -20.51
N LEU A 23 24.95 -45.62 -20.50
CA LEU A 23 25.34 -44.25 -20.84
C LEU A 23 25.28 -44.05 -22.35
N ALA A 24 24.78 -42.89 -22.80
CA ALA A 24 24.92 -42.41 -24.16
C ALA A 24 25.44 -40.97 -24.17
N ASP A 25 26.34 -40.72 -25.10
CA ASP A 25 27.36 -39.68 -25.11
C ASP A 25 26.85 -38.25 -25.30
N THR A 26 27.37 -37.34 -24.48
CA THR A 26 27.24 -35.89 -24.67
C THR A 26 28.44 -35.42 -25.50
N HIS A 27 28.24 -35.12 -26.78
CA HIS A 27 29.26 -34.49 -27.60
C HIS A 27 29.56 -33.06 -27.11
N HIS A 28 30.82 -32.85 -26.76
CA HIS A 28 31.43 -31.56 -26.49
C HIS A 28 31.38 -30.65 -27.73
N LEU A 29 30.85 -29.44 -27.57
CA LEU A 29 31.12 -28.31 -28.48
C LEU A 29 31.31 -27.04 -27.65
N PHE A 30 32.53 -26.79 -27.19
CA PHE A 30 33.11 -25.44 -27.09
C PHE A 30 34.65 -25.56 -27.08
N PRO A 31 35.40 -24.74 -27.84
CA PRO A 31 36.78 -24.42 -27.48
C PRO A 31 36.82 -23.36 -26.37
N PRO A 32 37.95 -23.22 -25.65
CA PRO A 32 38.00 -22.64 -24.32
C PRO A 32 38.13 -21.11 -24.25
N ALA A 33 38.01 -20.61 -23.02
CA ALA A 33 37.85 -19.23 -22.58
C ALA A 33 38.98 -18.24 -22.91
N ALA A 34 38.58 -16.98 -23.10
CA ALA A 34 39.39 -15.79 -22.84
C ALA A 34 38.58 -14.80 -21.97
N ALA A 35 39.21 -14.24 -20.94
CA ALA A 35 38.69 -13.17 -20.07
C ALA A 35 39.29 -11.80 -20.49
N PRO A 36 38.98 -10.67 -19.84
CA PRO A 36 37.69 -10.16 -19.34
C PRO A 36 37.34 -8.78 -19.97
N GLY A 37 36.05 -8.42 -20.09
CA GLY A 37 35.67 -7.10 -20.58
C GLY A 37 34.17 -6.77 -20.49
N THR A 38 33.84 -5.93 -19.51
CA THR A 38 32.92 -4.78 -19.57
C THR A 38 31.51 -4.94 -20.20
N VAL A 39 30.50 -4.95 -19.32
CA VAL A 39 29.22 -4.18 -19.32
C VAL A 39 28.44 -4.00 -20.64
N GLY A 40 27.19 -4.48 -20.67
CA GLY A 40 26.11 -3.88 -21.47
C GLY A 40 25.06 -4.85 -22.03
N PRO A 41 23.74 -4.68 -21.74
CA PRO A 41 22.67 -5.61 -22.11
C PRO A 41 22.17 -5.40 -23.54
N LEU A 42 21.82 -6.51 -24.21
CA LEU A 42 21.17 -6.53 -25.53
C LEU A 42 19.72 -6.00 -25.44
N THR A 43 19.58 -4.70 -25.64
CA THR A 43 18.55 -4.19 -26.56
C THR A 43 19.06 -4.42 -27.98
N HIS A 44 18.17 -4.67 -28.94
CA HIS A 44 18.23 -4.18 -30.33
C HIS A 44 17.33 -5.05 -31.24
N LEU A 45 16.26 -4.45 -31.72
CA LEU A 45 15.90 -4.56 -33.13
C LEU A 45 15.88 -3.12 -33.67
N GLY A 46 16.88 -2.80 -34.47
CA GLY A 46 16.96 -1.55 -35.22
C GLY A 46 17.19 -1.87 -36.68
N ALA A 47 16.74 -0.97 -37.55
CA ALA A 47 17.41 -0.64 -38.81
C ALA A 47 16.78 0.65 -39.37
N LEU A 48 17.40 1.79 -39.08
CA LEU A 48 17.41 2.97 -39.94
C LEU A 48 18.82 3.06 -40.51
N LEU A 49 18.95 3.11 -41.83
CA LEU A 49 20.15 3.55 -42.54
C LEU A 49 19.89 4.95 -43.08
N ALA A 50 20.85 5.86 -42.88
CA ALA A 50 20.87 7.20 -43.45
C ALA A 50 22.29 7.53 -43.96
N GLY A 51 22.35 8.36 -45.01
CA GLY A 51 23.55 8.94 -45.65
C GLY A 51 23.73 8.42 -47.09
N ASP A 52 23.78 9.23 -48.15
CA ASP A 52 24.42 10.55 -48.29
C ASP A 52 23.89 11.38 -49.50
N ASP A 53 24.30 12.66 -49.50
CA ASP A 53 24.44 13.64 -50.61
C ASP A 53 23.28 14.57 -51.06
N ALA A 54 23.63 15.88 -51.10
CA ALA A 54 22.85 17.10 -51.39
C ALA A 54 22.79 17.43 -52.91
N PRO A 55 22.46 18.67 -53.40
CA PRO A 55 21.46 19.69 -53.04
C PRO A 55 20.51 20.02 -54.23
N GLY A 56 19.40 20.77 -54.02
CA GLY A 56 18.65 21.31 -55.16
C GLY A 56 17.31 22.00 -54.87
N SER A 57 17.32 23.35 -54.90
CA SER A 57 16.31 24.29 -55.45
C SER A 57 14.79 24.01 -55.41
N GLY A 58 14.04 25.02 -54.93
CA GLY A 58 12.64 25.30 -55.31
C GLY A 58 11.68 25.24 -54.11
N GLU A 59 11.52 26.31 -53.33
CA GLU A 59 10.42 27.28 -53.48
C GLU A 59 9.11 26.66 -54.00
N TRP A 60 8.11 26.53 -53.11
CA TRP A 60 6.76 27.08 -53.31
C TRP A 60 6.02 27.20 -51.97
N ASP A 61 5.70 28.46 -51.66
CA ASP A 61 4.71 28.91 -50.69
C ASP A 61 3.35 28.22 -50.86
N ARG A 62 2.72 27.85 -49.74
CA ARG A 62 1.54 28.56 -49.21
C ARG A 62 0.96 27.84 -47.99
N ARG A 63 0.91 28.60 -46.88
CA ARG A 63 0.02 28.39 -45.73
C ARG A 63 -1.46 28.46 -46.15
N PRO A 64 -2.37 27.95 -45.31
CA PRO A 64 -3.02 28.88 -44.39
C PRO A 64 -2.95 28.45 -42.92
N ASP A 65 -2.82 29.46 -42.06
CA ASP A 65 -2.94 29.41 -40.61
C ASP A 65 -4.30 28.90 -40.14
N SER A 66 -4.29 28.10 -39.08
CA SER A 66 -5.34 28.11 -38.05
C SER A 66 -4.71 27.68 -36.72
N GLY A 67 -4.44 28.68 -35.88
CA GLY A 67 -3.81 28.51 -34.58
C GLY A 67 -4.73 27.85 -33.55
N LEU A 68 -4.14 26.95 -32.78
CA LEU A 68 -4.58 26.55 -31.45
C LEU A 68 -3.34 26.62 -30.57
N GLN A 69 -3.24 27.74 -29.84
CA GLN A 69 -2.20 27.99 -28.86
C GLN A 69 -2.33 27.03 -27.68
N ASP A 70 -1.17 26.54 -27.26
CA ASP A 70 -0.84 26.02 -25.95
C ASP A 70 -1.62 26.71 -24.82
N CYS A 71 -2.35 25.93 -24.04
CA CYS A 71 -2.52 26.20 -22.61
C CYS A 71 -1.74 25.11 -21.86
N GLN A 72 -0.42 25.27 -21.88
CA GLN A 72 0.47 24.61 -20.94
C GLN A 72 0.05 25.00 -19.52
N GLN A 73 -0.04 23.99 -18.66
CA GLN A 73 -0.18 24.10 -17.22
C GLN A 73 0.90 25.06 -16.68
N LEU A 74 0.53 26.32 -16.42
CA LEU A 74 1.22 27.13 -15.41
C LEU A 74 0.98 26.39 -14.08
N GLY A 75 1.98 25.78 -13.46
CA GLY A 75 3.25 26.41 -13.12
C GLY A 75 3.20 26.67 -11.62
N VAL A 76 3.25 25.60 -10.82
CA VAL A 76 3.63 25.72 -9.41
C VAL A 76 5.01 26.36 -9.44
N THR A 77 5.10 27.59 -8.95
CA THR A 77 6.34 28.32 -8.80
C THR A 77 7.29 27.46 -7.97
N ARG A 78 8.19 26.76 -8.65
CA ARG A 78 9.31 26.06 -8.03
C ARG A 78 10.19 27.15 -7.43
N GLN A 79 10.02 27.41 -6.13
CA GLN A 79 11.05 28.10 -5.38
C GLN A 79 12.35 27.28 -5.54
N PRO A 80 13.45 27.89 -5.98
CA PRO A 80 14.73 27.20 -6.05
C PRO A 80 15.27 27.08 -4.62
N GLY A 81 15.44 25.85 -4.14
CA GLY A 81 16.22 25.58 -2.92
C GLY A 81 15.50 25.03 -1.70
N ARG A 82 14.26 24.55 -1.77
CA ARG A 82 13.69 23.73 -0.67
C ARG A 82 14.12 22.28 -0.83
N GLU A 83 15.11 21.86 -0.03
CA GLU A 83 15.41 20.43 0.16
C GLU A 83 14.12 19.68 0.52
N ALA A 84 13.97 18.47 -0.03
CA ALA A 84 12.84 17.62 0.30
C ALA A 84 12.76 17.45 1.83
N PRO A 85 11.57 17.53 2.45
CA PRO A 85 11.45 17.45 3.90
C PRO A 85 12.15 16.19 4.43
N ALA A 86 12.98 16.36 5.46
CA ALA A 86 13.75 15.28 6.08
C ALA A 86 12.84 14.42 6.98
N ASP A 87 11.78 13.84 6.40
CA ASP A 87 10.80 13.05 7.13
C ASP A 87 11.33 11.65 7.45
N GLN A 88 10.81 11.09 8.53
CA GLN A 88 11.07 9.78 9.08
C GLN A 88 9.78 8.96 8.99
N SER A 89 9.86 7.81 8.34
CA SER A 89 8.73 6.88 8.17
C SER A 89 9.03 5.54 8.84
N VAL A 90 8.04 5.03 9.56
CA VAL A 90 8.01 3.67 10.13
C VAL A 90 6.79 2.96 9.57
N THR A 91 6.99 1.88 8.83
CA THR A 91 5.90 1.11 8.22
C THR A 91 5.84 -0.28 8.84
N ILE A 92 4.67 -0.68 9.33
CA ILE A 92 4.39 -2.04 9.82
C ILE A 92 3.50 -2.76 8.79
N LEU A 93 4.03 -3.82 8.18
CA LEU A 93 3.29 -4.71 7.30
C LEU A 93 2.94 -6.01 8.03
N HIS A 94 1.69 -6.44 7.95
CA HIS A 94 1.25 -7.67 8.61
C HIS A 94 0.04 -8.31 7.90
N ALA A 95 -0.23 -9.57 8.22
CA ALA A 95 -1.46 -10.24 7.80
C ALA A 95 -2.69 -9.73 8.57
N LYS A 96 -3.86 -9.73 7.91
CA LYS A 96 -5.16 -9.41 8.52
C LYS A 96 -5.65 -10.48 9.50
N VAL A 97 -5.18 -11.72 9.33
CA VAL A 97 -5.56 -12.86 10.16
C VAL A 97 -4.35 -13.62 10.67
N ALA A 98 -4.50 -14.23 11.83
CA ALA A 98 -3.48 -15.10 12.43
C ALA A 98 -4.10 -16.41 12.91
N GLN A 99 -3.45 -17.53 12.58
CA GLN A 99 -3.87 -18.84 13.03
C GLN A 99 -3.38 -19.11 14.46
N LYS A 100 -4.30 -19.51 15.33
CA LYS A 100 -4.04 -19.88 16.71
C LYS A 100 -3.18 -21.14 16.82
N SER A 101 -2.24 -21.11 17.76
CA SER A 101 -1.39 -22.23 18.17
C SER A 101 -2.03 -22.99 19.31
N TYR A 102 -2.08 -24.33 19.26
CA TYR A 102 -2.77 -25.16 20.25
C TYR A 102 -1.79 -25.98 21.08
N GLY A 103 -1.98 -25.97 22.41
CA GLY A 103 -1.08 -26.67 23.34
C GLY A 103 0.35 -26.15 23.21
N ASN A 104 1.28 -27.06 22.93
CA ASN A 104 2.71 -26.73 22.79
C ASN A 104 3.15 -26.47 21.32
N GLU A 105 2.26 -26.65 20.34
CA GLU A 105 2.56 -26.33 18.94
C GLU A 105 2.78 -24.81 18.79
N LYS A 106 3.73 -24.39 17.94
CA LYS A 106 3.92 -22.97 17.58
C LYS A 106 3.63 -22.76 16.10
N ARG A 107 2.52 -22.11 15.79
CA ARG A 107 2.14 -21.68 14.45
C ARG A 107 2.54 -20.23 14.27
N PHE A 108 3.72 -20.02 13.71
CA PHE A 108 4.22 -18.68 13.44
C PHE A 108 3.37 -17.96 12.40
N PHE A 109 3.22 -16.65 12.55
CA PHE A 109 2.50 -15.81 11.61
C PHE A 109 3.13 -15.88 10.22
N CYS A 110 2.29 -16.02 9.20
CA CYS A 110 2.73 -16.16 7.82
C CYS A 110 1.77 -15.39 6.88
N PRO A 111 2.27 -14.38 6.15
CA PRO A 111 3.65 -13.91 6.15
C PRO A 111 4.08 -13.30 7.51
N PRO A 112 5.39 -13.32 7.84
CA PRO A 112 5.87 -12.74 9.09
C PRO A 112 5.67 -11.23 9.07
N PRO A 113 5.22 -10.60 10.17
CA PRO A 113 5.16 -9.15 10.25
C PRO A 113 6.51 -8.51 9.93
N CYS A 114 6.48 -7.46 9.13
CA CYS A 114 7.66 -6.76 8.64
C CYS A 114 7.63 -5.30 9.07
N VAL A 115 8.82 -4.76 9.34
CA VAL A 115 9.01 -3.35 9.67
C VAL A 115 9.97 -2.76 8.65
N TYR A 116 9.54 -1.66 8.03
CA TYR A 116 10.39 -0.85 7.19
C TYR A 116 10.64 0.50 7.87
N ILE A 117 11.89 0.92 7.84
CA ILE A 117 12.32 2.24 8.31
C ILE A 117 12.85 2.94 7.08
N SER A 118 12.19 4.03 6.69
CA SER A 118 12.47 4.75 5.46
C SER A 118 12.33 6.25 5.65
N GLY A 119 12.85 7.03 4.71
CA GLY A 119 12.84 8.49 4.76
C GLY A 119 14.22 9.08 5.04
N ARG A 120 14.48 10.26 4.47
CA ARG A 120 15.79 10.91 4.55
C ARG A 120 16.10 11.38 5.97
N GLY A 121 15.07 11.67 6.77
CA GLY A 121 15.23 12.15 8.14
C GLY A 121 16.01 11.20 9.04
N TRP A 122 15.87 9.89 8.83
CA TRP A 122 16.67 8.90 9.57
C TRP A 122 18.16 9.04 9.32
N ARG A 123 18.55 9.34 8.07
CA ARG A 123 19.95 9.55 7.69
C ARG A 123 20.46 10.90 8.18
N VAL A 124 19.69 11.97 7.99
CA VAL A 124 20.07 13.32 8.44
C VAL A 124 20.31 13.33 9.95
N MET A 125 19.43 12.70 10.72
CA MET A 125 19.61 12.52 12.16
C MET A 125 20.88 11.72 12.48
N GLN A 126 21.16 10.65 11.73
CA GLN A 126 22.36 9.84 11.90
C GLN A 126 23.64 10.64 11.61
N ASP A 127 23.67 11.44 10.54
CA ASP A 127 24.86 12.19 10.13
C ASP A 127 25.15 13.35 11.09
N HIS A 128 24.11 14.09 11.52
CA HIS A 128 24.28 15.17 12.49
C HIS A 128 24.83 14.68 13.84
N LEU A 129 24.38 13.51 14.32
CA LEU A 129 24.87 12.93 15.57
C LEU A 129 26.31 12.39 15.46
N LYS A 130 26.72 11.91 14.28
CA LYS A 130 28.13 11.56 14.01
C LYS A 130 29.02 12.81 14.05
N GLU A 131 28.58 13.90 13.45
CA GLU A 131 29.29 15.19 13.47
C GLU A 131 29.45 15.73 14.90
N ALA A 132 28.47 15.49 15.77
CA ALA A 132 28.54 15.82 17.20
C ALA A 132 29.49 14.92 18.02
N GLY A 133 30.19 13.97 17.41
CA GLY A 133 31.22 13.14 18.05
C GLY A 133 30.67 11.89 18.76
N TYR A 134 29.39 11.56 18.59
CA TYR A 134 28.82 10.30 19.10
C TYR A 134 29.19 9.13 18.17
N GLY A 135 29.75 8.05 18.72
CA GLY A 135 30.17 6.88 17.94
C GLY A 135 29.03 6.13 17.25
N ASP A 136 29.37 5.30 16.25
CA ASP A 136 28.44 4.50 15.42
C ASP A 136 27.42 3.67 16.23
N SER A 137 27.80 3.24 17.43
CA SER A 137 26.95 2.45 18.34
C SER A 137 25.78 3.21 18.95
N VAL A 138 25.80 4.55 18.97
CA VAL A 138 24.80 5.39 19.65
C VAL A 138 23.50 5.47 18.86
N TYR A 139 23.54 5.30 17.54
CA TYR A 139 22.35 5.48 16.68
C TYR A 139 21.84 4.18 16.05
N ARG A 140 22.46 3.02 16.34
CA ARG A 140 21.96 1.74 15.81
C ARG A 140 20.53 1.51 16.28
N LEU A 141 19.60 1.47 15.33
CA LEU A 141 18.19 1.26 15.63
C LEU A 141 17.97 -0.17 16.13
N GLY A 142 17.42 -0.27 17.34
CA GLY A 142 16.91 -1.49 17.92
C GLY A 142 15.38 -1.50 17.89
N GLY A 143 14.79 -2.68 17.72
CA GLY A 143 13.34 -2.82 17.73
C GLY A 143 12.91 -4.08 18.45
N TYR A 144 11.74 -3.99 19.06
CA TYR A 144 11.08 -5.10 19.74
C TYR A 144 9.63 -5.15 19.29
N MET A 145 9.15 -6.33 18.92
CA MET A 145 7.76 -6.53 18.50
C MET A 145 7.08 -7.59 19.37
N CYS A 146 5.89 -7.29 19.86
CA CYS A 146 5.07 -8.20 20.64
C CYS A 146 3.58 -8.06 20.31
N LEU A 147 2.77 -8.92 20.92
CA LEU A 147 1.31 -8.81 20.92
C LEU A 147 0.90 -7.79 22.00
N ASP A 148 -0.20 -7.08 21.81
CA ASP A 148 -0.81 -6.16 22.79
C ASP A 148 -1.48 -6.87 24.01
N SER A 149 -0.87 -7.94 24.52
CA SER A 149 -1.40 -8.69 25.67
C SER A 149 -1.23 -7.92 26.99
N SER A 150 -2.14 -8.19 27.95
CA SER A 150 -2.13 -7.58 29.29
C SER A 150 -1.00 -8.10 30.19
N SER A 151 -0.43 -9.27 29.89
CA SER A 151 0.72 -9.84 30.59
C SER A 151 2.00 -9.51 29.82
N GLN A 152 2.55 -8.30 30.00
CA GLN A 152 3.84 -7.90 29.44
C GLN A 152 4.99 -8.66 30.15
N SER A 153 5.12 -9.96 29.86
CA SER A 153 6.32 -10.70 30.20
C SER A 153 7.40 -10.36 29.15
N GLN A 154 8.62 -10.03 29.57
CA GLN A 154 9.76 -9.81 28.66
C GLN A 154 10.02 -11.02 27.74
N ALA A 155 9.54 -12.21 28.11
CA ALA A 155 9.69 -13.46 27.36
C ALA A 155 8.87 -13.51 26.06
N ASP A 156 7.80 -12.72 25.94
CA ASP A 156 6.91 -12.71 24.76
C ASP A 156 7.29 -11.66 23.71
N THR A 157 8.44 -11.01 23.89
CA THR A 157 8.90 -9.94 23.01
C THR A 157 9.94 -10.44 22.01
N PHE A 158 9.68 -10.24 20.72
CA PHE A 158 10.60 -10.60 19.64
C PHE A 158 11.54 -9.44 19.31
N LYS A 159 12.85 -9.65 19.48
CA LYS A 159 13.86 -8.67 19.07
C LYS A 159 14.01 -8.65 17.55
N LEU A 160 13.82 -7.48 16.96
CA LEU A 160 14.04 -7.24 15.54
C LEU A 160 15.53 -7.00 15.26
N VAL A 161 15.99 -7.60 14.17
CA VAL A 161 17.31 -7.32 13.59
C VAL A 161 17.07 -6.54 12.31
N PHE A 162 17.49 -5.27 12.30
CA PHE A 162 17.36 -4.40 11.15
C PHE A 162 18.54 -4.60 10.19
N ASP A 163 18.21 -5.06 8.99
CA ASP A 163 19.14 -5.18 7.88
C ASP A 163 19.05 -3.91 7.01
N GLN A 164 20.19 -3.33 6.65
CA GLN A 164 20.23 -2.19 5.75
C GLN A 164 20.03 -2.67 4.29
N GLN A 165 18.94 -2.24 3.66
CA GLN A 165 18.61 -2.59 2.27
C GLN A 165 19.16 -1.57 1.28
N SER A 166 19.16 -0.30 1.65
CA SER A 166 19.75 0.80 0.89
C SER A 166 20.19 1.91 1.85
N SER A 167 20.80 2.98 1.31
CA SER A 167 21.27 4.11 2.11
C SER A 167 20.16 4.81 2.91
N SER A 168 18.87 4.61 2.59
CA SER A 168 17.72 5.21 3.32
C SER A 168 16.59 4.23 3.62
N LYS A 169 16.82 2.91 3.54
CA LYS A 169 15.79 1.90 3.85
C LYS A 169 16.40 0.78 4.68
N MET A 170 15.85 0.54 5.87
CA MET A 170 16.13 -0.62 6.70
C MET A 170 14.90 -1.52 6.76
N PHE A 171 15.15 -2.82 6.93
CA PHE A 171 14.13 -3.85 6.96
C PHE A 171 14.35 -4.80 8.13
N ALA A 172 13.28 -5.17 8.82
CA ALA A 172 13.27 -6.26 9.78
C ALA A 172 12.00 -7.10 9.65
N CYS A 173 12.04 -8.35 10.11
CA CYS A 173 10.86 -9.22 10.13
C CYS A 173 10.79 -10.05 11.41
N ALA A 174 9.58 -10.27 11.89
CA ALA A 174 9.29 -11.00 13.12
C ALA A 174 8.84 -12.44 12.79
N LYS A 175 9.80 -13.34 12.55
CA LYS A 175 9.52 -14.69 12.03
C LYS A 175 8.95 -15.68 13.05
N SER A 176 9.10 -15.42 14.36
CA SER A 176 8.71 -16.37 15.40
C SER A 176 7.56 -15.88 16.28
N LEU A 177 6.79 -14.87 15.84
CA LEU A 177 5.57 -14.46 16.53
C LEU A 177 4.45 -15.47 16.31
N PHE A 178 3.74 -15.81 17.37
CA PHE A 178 2.58 -16.71 17.37
C PHE A 178 1.61 -16.30 18.48
N ILE A 179 0.35 -16.72 18.37
CA ILE A 179 -0.67 -16.54 19.43
C ILE A 179 -1.12 -17.91 19.95
N SER A 180 -1.06 -18.10 21.27
CA SER A 180 -1.48 -19.33 21.96
C SER A 180 -3.01 -19.43 22.07
N ASP A 181 -3.51 -20.65 22.24
CA ASP A 181 -4.90 -20.94 22.55
C ASP A 181 -5.33 -20.55 23.97
N GLN A 182 -4.37 -20.28 24.85
CA GLN A 182 -4.59 -19.61 26.13
C GLN A 182 -5.13 -18.19 25.94
N ASP A 183 -4.70 -17.49 24.88
CA ASP A 183 -5.24 -16.18 24.53
C ASP A 183 -6.65 -16.33 23.93
N LYS A 184 -7.67 -15.81 24.64
CA LYS A 184 -9.09 -15.92 24.27
C LYS A 184 -9.58 -14.75 23.42
N ARG A 185 -8.74 -13.76 23.13
CA ARG A 185 -9.13 -12.59 22.34
C ARG A 185 -9.47 -13.00 20.90
N LYS A 186 -10.46 -12.32 20.32
CA LYS A 186 -10.85 -12.50 18.91
C LYS A 186 -9.99 -11.69 17.96
N HIS A 187 -9.45 -10.58 18.44
CA HIS A 187 -8.57 -9.67 17.71
C HIS A 187 -7.45 -9.20 18.63
N PHE A 188 -6.31 -8.84 18.04
CA PHE A 188 -5.17 -8.26 18.74
C PHE A 188 -4.45 -7.29 17.79
N CYS A 189 -3.57 -6.45 18.33
CA CYS A 189 -2.64 -5.64 17.55
C CYS A 189 -1.19 -6.06 17.82
N LEU A 190 -0.31 -5.78 16.87
CA LEU A 190 1.13 -5.84 17.09
C LEU A 190 1.58 -4.50 17.67
N LEU A 191 2.48 -4.58 18.64
CA LEU A 191 3.16 -3.44 19.23
C LEU A 191 4.63 -3.48 18.84
N LEU A 192 5.10 -2.43 18.18
CA LEU A 192 6.48 -2.21 17.80
C LEU A 192 7.07 -1.11 18.68
N ARG A 193 8.07 -1.45 19.48
CA ARG A 193 8.84 -0.48 20.27
C ARG A 193 10.21 -0.28 19.64
N LEU A 194 10.54 0.97 19.31
CA LEU A 194 11.81 1.34 18.68
C LEU A 194 12.71 2.10 19.66
N PHE A 195 14.00 1.81 19.60
CA PHE A 195 15.03 2.43 20.41
C PHE A 195 16.23 2.82 19.56
N LEU A 196 16.87 3.93 19.91
CA LEU A 196 18.20 4.26 19.45
C LEU A 196 19.26 3.52 20.27
N GLY A 197 20.50 3.49 19.79
CA GLY A 197 21.61 2.77 20.42
C GLY A 197 21.99 3.30 21.81
N ASN A 198 21.71 4.59 22.09
CA ASN A 198 21.79 5.22 23.41
C ASN A 198 20.65 4.79 24.37
N ARG A 199 19.81 3.81 24.00
CA ARG A 199 18.62 3.35 24.73
C ARG A 199 17.50 4.37 24.82
N GLN A 200 17.59 5.48 24.10
CA GLN A 200 16.49 6.43 23.97
C GLN A 200 15.36 5.77 23.19
N GLU A 201 14.16 5.84 23.74
CA GLU A 201 12.96 5.35 23.07
C GLU A 201 12.54 6.31 21.96
N VAL A 202 12.46 5.78 20.75
CA VAL A 202 11.90 6.51 19.61
C VAL A 202 10.38 6.59 19.77
N GLY A 203 9.74 5.45 20.06
CA GLY A 203 8.29 5.38 20.26
C GLY A 203 7.72 3.95 20.21
N LEU A 204 6.44 3.86 20.55
CA LEU A 204 5.60 2.68 20.51
C LEU A 204 4.54 2.78 19.40
N PHE A 205 4.69 1.97 18.36
CA PHE A 205 3.85 1.97 17.17
C PHE A 205 2.93 0.75 17.15
N GLN A 206 1.65 0.95 16.83
CA GLN A 206 0.64 -0.11 16.86
C GLN A 206 0.17 -0.47 15.43
N SER A 207 0.00 -1.76 15.15
CA SER A 207 -0.57 -2.22 13.87
C SER A 207 -2.08 -2.05 13.79
N ARG A 208 -2.69 -2.37 12.63
CA ARG A 208 -4.15 -2.59 12.58
C ARG A 208 -4.52 -3.88 13.32
N LEU A 209 -5.81 -4.03 13.60
CA LEU A 209 -6.39 -5.24 14.20
C LEU A 209 -6.11 -6.47 13.33
N ILE A 210 -5.69 -7.54 13.98
CA ILE A 210 -5.48 -8.86 13.40
C ILE A 210 -6.49 -9.82 13.99
N LYS A 211 -7.30 -10.46 13.13
CA LYS A 211 -8.32 -11.43 13.54
C LYS A 211 -7.71 -12.80 13.83
N VAL A 212 -8.06 -13.35 14.98
CA VAL A 212 -7.63 -14.70 15.39
C VAL A 212 -8.57 -15.74 14.78
N ILE A 213 -8.00 -16.72 14.09
CA ILE A 213 -8.73 -17.85 13.52
C ILE A 213 -8.21 -19.18 14.08
N SER A 214 -9.09 -20.17 14.22
CA SER A 214 -8.71 -21.51 14.68
C SER A 214 -7.99 -22.30 13.57
N LYS A 215 -8.59 -22.34 12.38
CA LYS A 215 -8.06 -22.98 11.17
C LYS A 215 -8.60 -22.26 9.93
N PRO A 216 -7.89 -22.32 8.78
CA PRO A 216 -8.44 -21.91 7.49
C PRO A 216 -9.73 -22.67 7.18
N SER A 217 -10.73 -22.00 6.62
CA SER A 217 -12.00 -22.63 6.26
C SER A 217 -11.82 -23.59 5.09
N GLN A 218 -12.24 -24.85 5.26
CA GLN A 218 -12.32 -25.83 4.17
C GLN A 218 -13.71 -25.88 3.51
N LYS A 219 -14.72 -25.30 4.15
CA LYS A 219 -16.08 -25.22 3.62
C LYS A 219 -16.18 -24.10 2.58
N ARG A 220 -17.16 -24.21 1.68
CA ARG A 220 -17.54 -23.12 0.77
C ARG A 220 -17.73 -21.84 1.58
N GLN A 221 -16.97 -20.81 1.24
CA GLN A 221 -17.02 -19.54 1.95
C GLN A 221 -18.34 -18.83 1.63
N SER A 222 -19.00 -18.30 2.66
CA SER A 222 -20.20 -17.47 2.47
C SER A 222 -19.81 -16.00 2.47
N MET A 223 -20.36 -15.22 1.55
CA MET A 223 -20.23 -13.75 1.53
C MET A 223 -20.75 -13.08 2.80
N LYS A 224 -21.63 -13.75 3.56
CA LYS A 224 -22.10 -13.27 4.87
C LYS A 224 -20.97 -13.12 5.89
N ASN A 225 -19.87 -13.87 5.72
CA ASN A 225 -18.67 -13.79 6.55
C ASN A 225 -17.60 -12.92 5.87
N ALA A 226 -17.92 -11.63 5.68
CA ALA A 226 -17.11 -10.67 4.92
C ALA A 226 -15.65 -10.59 5.38
N ASP A 227 -15.37 -10.62 6.69
CA ASP A 227 -14.02 -10.53 7.25
C ASP A 227 -13.03 -11.59 6.73
N LEU A 228 -13.55 -12.74 6.29
CA LEU A 228 -12.73 -13.84 5.79
C LEU A 228 -12.66 -13.86 4.27
N CYS A 229 -13.44 -13.06 3.56
CA CYS A 229 -13.38 -12.94 2.11
C CYS A 229 -12.25 -11.98 1.69
N ILE A 230 -11.76 -12.15 0.47
CA ILE A 230 -10.87 -11.18 -0.17
C ILE A 230 -11.71 -10.24 -1.03
N SER A 231 -11.65 -8.94 -0.77
CA SER A 231 -12.33 -7.93 -1.57
C SER A 231 -11.45 -7.43 -2.72
N SER A 232 -12.07 -7.02 -3.81
CA SER A 232 -11.43 -6.22 -4.86
C SER A 232 -10.83 -4.94 -4.26
N CYS A 233 -9.73 -4.47 -4.82
CA CYS A 233 -8.93 -3.34 -4.36
C CYS A 233 -8.29 -3.52 -2.96
N SER A 234 -8.42 -4.70 -2.34
CA SER A 234 -7.73 -5.00 -1.09
C SER A 234 -6.28 -5.45 -1.33
N ARG A 235 -5.46 -5.41 -0.28
CA ARG A 235 -4.07 -5.85 -0.34
C ARG A 235 -3.96 -7.32 0.07
N VAL A 236 -3.20 -8.10 -0.69
CA VAL A 236 -2.91 -9.51 -0.43
C VAL A 236 -1.42 -9.81 -0.50
N ALA A 237 -1.00 -10.87 0.18
CA ALA A 237 0.29 -11.51 -0.02
C ALA A 237 0.09 -12.94 -0.53
N LEU A 238 1.04 -13.41 -1.33
CA LEU A 238 1.06 -14.75 -1.88
C LEU A 238 2.30 -15.48 -1.41
N PHE A 239 2.12 -16.71 -0.94
CA PHE A 239 3.22 -17.57 -0.56
C PHE A 239 3.00 -19.02 -0.96
N ASN A 240 4.09 -19.67 -1.33
CA ASN A 240 4.15 -21.10 -1.55
C ASN A 240 4.84 -21.76 -0.34
N ARG A 241 4.33 -22.92 0.08
CA ARG A 241 4.97 -23.72 1.12
C ARG A 241 5.00 -25.19 0.70
N LEU A 242 6.15 -25.63 0.22
CA LEU A 242 6.36 -27.00 -0.23
C LEU A 242 6.25 -27.99 0.94
N ARG A 243 5.40 -29.02 0.79
CA ARG A 243 5.17 -30.09 1.78
C ARG A 243 4.87 -29.59 3.20
N SER A 244 4.27 -28.42 3.33
CA SER A 244 3.95 -27.80 4.63
C SER A 244 5.16 -27.51 5.53
N GLN A 245 6.37 -27.46 4.97
CA GLN A 245 7.60 -27.18 5.73
C GLN A 245 7.85 -25.69 5.87
N THR A 246 8.06 -25.17 7.09
CA THR A 246 8.23 -23.72 7.29
C THR A 246 9.46 -23.16 6.55
N VAL A 247 10.57 -23.91 6.52
CA VAL A 247 11.84 -23.51 5.86
C VAL A 247 11.71 -23.44 4.33
N SER A 248 10.75 -24.16 3.74
CA SER A 248 10.48 -24.10 2.30
C SER A 248 9.54 -22.96 1.91
N THR A 249 9.08 -22.15 2.88
CA THR A 249 8.18 -21.03 2.56
C THR A 249 8.89 -20.03 1.66
N ARG A 250 8.18 -19.65 0.61
CA ARG A 250 8.64 -18.73 -0.43
C ARG A 250 7.51 -17.75 -0.71
N TYR A 251 7.82 -16.47 -0.69
CA TYR A 251 6.85 -15.39 -0.88
C TYR A 251 7.03 -14.79 -2.26
N LEU A 252 5.91 -14.44 -2.91
CA LEU A 252 5.96 -13.57 -4.07
C LEU A 252 6.41 -12.18 -3.61
N SER A 253 7.41 -11.63 -4.30
CA SER A 253 7.98 -10.34 -3.97
C SER A 253 8.36 -9.59 -5.25
N VAL A 254 8.55 -8.28 -5.15
CA VAL A 254 9.12 -7.47 -6.23
C VAL A 254 10.43 -6.87 -5.75
N ASP A 255 11.49 -7.04 -6.53
CA ASP A 255 12.77 -6.37 -6.32
C ASP A 255 13.25 -5.74 -7.62
N ARG A 256 13.69 -4.48 -7.57
CA ARG A 256 14.19 -3.71 -8.72
C ARG A 256 13.27 -3.77 -9.96
N GLY A 257 11.95 -3.78 -9.74
CA GLY A 257 10.94 -3.81 -10.80
C GLY A 257 10.69 -5.19 -11.43
N ALA A 258 11.33 -6.25 -10.93
CA ALA A 258 11.12 -7.62 -11.37
C ALA A 258 10.38 -8.45 -10.30
N PHE A 259 9.48 -9.33 -10.75
CA PHE A 259 8.86 -10.33 -9.88
C PHE A 259 9.89 -11.40 -9.51
N ILE A 260 10.10 -11.57 -8.22
CA ILE A 260 11.01 -12.56 -7.66
C ILE A 260 10.28 -13.42 -6.64
N VAL A 261 10.96 -14.48 -6.22
CA VAL A 261 10.53 -15.26 -5.09
C VAL A 261 11.56 -15.12 -3.98
N SER A 262 11.10 -14.75 -2.79
CA SER A 262 11.99 -14.53 -1.64
C SER A 262 11.65 -15.44 -0.47
N ALA A 263 12.67 -15.91 0.25
CA ALA A 263 12.53 -16.61 1.52
C ALA A 263 12.52 -15.64 2.72
N ARG A 264 12.81 -14.35 2.49
CA ARG A 264 13.01 -13.34 3.55
C ARG A 264 11.98 -12.23 3.53
N GLN A 265 11.66 -11.73 2.33
CA GLN A 265 10.78 -10.60 2.11
C GLN A 265 9.53 -11.06 1.39
N TRP A 266 8.46 -10.29 1.55
CA TRP A 266 7.21 -10.48 0.86
C TRP A 266 6.67 -9.11 0.50
N THR A 267 5.94 -9.03 -0.61
CA THR A 267 5.37 -7.78 -1.10
C THR A 267 3.85 -7.83 -0.97
N ALA A 268 3.25 -6.70 -0.61
CA ALA A 268 1.82 -6.54 -0.68
C ALA A 268 1.41 -6.20 -2.12
N PHE A 269 0.36 -6.88 -2.59
CA PHE A 269 -0.21 -6.66 -3.91
C PHE A 269 -1.65 -6.19 -3.75
N THR A 270 -2.02 -5.11 -4.42
CA THR A 270 -3.43 -4.77 -4.62
C THR A 270 -4.01 -5.77 -5.62
N ILE A 271 -5.07 -6.47 -5.22
CA ILE A 271 -5.79 -7.40 -6.08
C ILE A 271 -7.08 -6.74 -6.58
N THR A 272 -7.21 -6.58 -7.89
CA THR A 272 -8.35 -5.89 -8.52
C THR A 272 -9.10 -6.85 -9.45
N LEU A 273 -10.43 -6.81 -9.39
CA LEU A 273 -11.28 -7.47 -10.39
C LEU A 273 -11.16 -6.72 -11.72
N VAL A 274 -10.98 -7.47 -12.80
CA VAL A 274 -10.95 -6.93 -14.16
C VAL A 274 -12.27 -7.27 -14.84
N ASP A 275 -13.08 -6.25 -15.17
CA ASP A 275 -14.33 -6.43 -15.91
C ASP A 275 -14.03 -6.75 -17.39
N GLU A 276 -14.72 -7.76 -17.93
CA GLU A 276 -14.55 -8.22 -19.31
C GLU A 276 -15.44 -7.46 -20.31
N GLN A 277 -16.40 -6.64 -19.86
CA GLN A 277 -17.42 -6.04 -20.74
C GLN A 277 -17.03 -4.71 -21.43
N ARG A 278 -15.82 -4.17 -21.25
CA ARG A 278 -15.43 -2.87 -21.87
C ARG A 278 -14.04 -2.90 -22.47
N SER A 279 -13.96 -3.24 -23.75
CA SER A 279 -12.69 -3.50 -24.46
C SER A 279 -12.13 -2.34 -25.28
N ASP A 280 -12.36 -1.05 -24.95
CA ASP A 280 -11.74 0.05 -25.75
C ASP A 280 -11.40 1.35 -25.01
N HIS A 281 -11.54 1.43 -23.69
CA HIS A 281 -11.12 2.62 -22.93
C HIS A 281 -10.11 2.22 -21.87
N ARG A 282 -8.95 2.88 -21.91
CA ARG A 282 -7.76 2.68 -21.07
C ARG A 282 -7.96 3.01 -19.58
N ASP A 283 -9.21 3.05 -19.12
CA ASP A 283 -9.59 3.26 -17.72
C ASP A 283 -10.14 1.96 -17.15
N VAL A 284 -9.35 1.32 -16.29
CA VAL A 284 -9.78 0.18 -15.48
C VAL A 284 -10.85 0.68 -14.50
N VAL A 285 -12.12 0.48 -14.84
CA VAL A 285 -13.22 0.74 -13.91
C VAL A 285 -13.11 -0.25 -12.75
N LEU A 286 -12.87 0.26 -11.54
CA LEU A 286 -12.74 -0.54 -10.33
C LEU A 286 -14.11 -1.17 -9.99
N SER A 287 -14.26 -2.47 -10.24
CA SER A 287 -15.44 -3.20 -9.78
C SER A 287 -15.30 -3.47 -8.27
N GLU A 288 -16.18 -2.84 -7.48
CA GLU A 288 -16.31 -3.12 -6.05
C GLU A 288 -17.01 -4.46 -5.84
N GLY A 289 -16.45 -5.33 -4.99
CA GLY A 289 -17.01 -6.65 -4.74
C GLY A 289 -16.03 -7.64 -4.09
N PHE A 290 -16.52 -8.82 -3.71
CA PHE A 290 -15.66 -9.93 -3.29
C PHE A 290 -15.09 -10.65 -4.50
N ILE A 291 -13.85 -11.11 -4.39
CA ILE A 291 -13.21 -11.92 -5.42
C ILE A 291 -13.70 -13.35 -5.28
N CYS A 292 -14.30 -13.87 -6.36
CA CYS A 292 -14.69 -15.27 -6.46
C CYS A 292 -13.66 -16.05 -7.31
N TYR A 293 -13.58 -17.36 -7.08
CA TYR A 293 -12.87 -18.25 -8.00
C TYR A 293 -13.53 -18.19 -9.39
N GLY A 294 -12.71 -18.25 -10.44
CA GLY A 294 -13.16 -18.08 -11.83
C GLY A 294 -13.12 -16.63 -12.33
N CYS A 295 -13.02 -15.63 -11.45
CA CYS A 295 -12.86 -14.24 -11.85
C CYS A 295 -11.46 -13.95 -12.43
N VAL A 296 -11.40 -12.99 -13.35
CA VAL A 296 -10.14 -12.39 -13.82
C VAL A 296 -9.68 -11.33 -12.81
N VAL A 297 -8.44 -11.47 -12.34
CA VAL A 297 -7.83 -10.57 -11.38
C VAL A 297 -6.51 -10.02 -11.91
N GLN A 298 -6.20 -8.79 -11.50
CA GLN A 298 -4.90 -8.17 -11.70
C GLN A 298 -4.21 -7.98 -10.35
N LEU A 299 -2.91 -8.26 -10.30
CA LEU A 299 -2.09 -8.07 -9.12
C LEU A 299 -1.11 -6.93 -9.37
N VAL A 300 -1.20 -5.88 -8.57
CA VAL A 300 -0.37 -4.67 -8.68
C VAL A 300 0.47 -4.52 -7.41
N CYS A 301 1.79 -4.42 -7.55
CA CYS A 301 2.68 -4.18 -6.41
C CYS A 301 2.38 -2.82 -5.78
N THR A 302 2.10 -2.79 -4.47
CA THR A 302 1.71 -1.55 -3.78
C THR A 302 2.85 -0.52 -3.68
N GLU A 303 4.11 -0.96 -3.68
CA GLU A 303 5.27 -0.05 -3.58
C GLU A 303 5.75 0.43 -4.96
N SER A 304 5.87 -0.46 -5.94
CA SER A 304 6.49 -0.15 -7.24
C SER A 304 5.50 0.12 -8.37
N GLY A 305 4.23 -0.21 -8.19
CA GLY A 305 3.21 -0.14 -9.25
C GLY A 305 3.36 -1.22 -10.33
N VAL A 306 4.38 -2.07 -10.28
CA VAL A 306 4.60 -3.15 -11.26
C VAL A 306 3.46 -4.17 -11.18
N THR A 307 2.93 -4.56 -12.33
CA THR A 307 1.73 -5.41 -12.45
C THR A 307 2.04 -6.77 -13.07
N LEU A 308 1.41 -7.83 -12.56
CA LEU A 308 1.32 -9.09 -13.29
C LEU A 308 0.24 -8.99 -14.40
N PRO A 309 0.36 -9.78 -15.49
CA PRO A 309 -0.70 -9.91 -16.47
C PRO A 309 -2.03 -10.34 -15.82
N PRO A 310 -3.19 -9.98 -16.40
CA PRO A 310 -4.48 -10.47 -15.93
C PRO A 310 -4.54 -12.00 -15.92
N MET A 311 -4.99 -12.57 -14.80
CA MET A 311 -5.03 -14.01 -14.57
C MET A 311 -6.36 -14.43 -13.97
N VAL A 312 -6.82 -15.63 -14.28
CA VAL A 312 -7.99 -16.23 -13.64
C VAL A 312 -7.56 -16.92 -12.35
N ILE A 313 -8.15 -16.53 -11.22
CA ILE A 313 -7.89 -17.17 -9.93
C ILE A 313 -8.68 -18.50 -9.82
N ARG A 314 -7.97 -19.61 -9.60
CA ARG A 314 -8.53 -20.96 -9.52
C ARG A 314 -8.34 -21.56 -8.13
N LYS A 315 -9.32 -22.33 -7.67
CA LYS A 315 -9.25 -23.03 -6.38
C LYS A 315 -8.34 -24.24 -6.51
N VAL A 316 -7.47 -24.45 -5.53
CA VAL A 316 -6.57 -25.61 -5.52
C VAL A 316 -6.95 -26.57 -4.40
N ASN A 317 -7.16 -27.83 -4.76
CA ASN A 317 -7.31 -28.92 -3.81
C ASN A 317 -6.22 -29.96 -4.05
N LYS A 318 -5.39 -30.20 -3.02
CA LYS A 318 -4.15 -30.97 -3.13
C LYS A 318 -3.22 -30.37 -4.20
N GLN A 319 -3.12 -31.01 -5.36
CA GLN A 319 -2.33 -30.59 -6.53
C GLN A 319 -3.21 -30.35 -7.77
N HIS A 320 -4.53 -30.20 -7.60
CA HIS A 320 -5.44 -30.00 -8.72
C HIS A 320 -6.06 -28.61 -8.66
N ALA A 321 -5.94 -27.85 -9.75
CA ALA A 321 -6.78 -26.69 -9.99
C ALA A 321 -8.19 -27.16 -10.36
N ILE A 322 -9.19 -26.64 -9.68
CA ILE A 322 -10.60 -26.91 -9.95
C ILE A 322 -11.15 -25.73 -10.75
N LEU A 323 -11.67 -25.99 -11.95
CA LEU A 323 -12.06 -24.95 -12.92
C LEU A 323 -13.50 -24.47 -12.73
N ASP A 324 -14.39 -25.33 -12.21
CA ASP A 324 -15.84 -25.16 -12.07
C ASP A 324 -16.25 -24.69 -10.66
N VAL A 325 -15.47 -23.80 -10.06
CA VAL A 325 -15.74 -23.27 -8.71
C VAL A 325 -16.11 -21.81 -8.80
N ASP A 326 -17.33 -21.49 -8.35
CA ASP A 326 -17.82 -20.13 -8.13
C ASP A 326 -18.14 -19.93 -6.64
N GLU A 327 -17.11 -19.58 -5.86
CA GLU A 327 -17.24 -19.20 -4.47
C GLU A 327 -16.23 -18.11 -4.11
N PRO A 328 -16.50 -17.29 -3.06
CA PRO A 328 -15.57 -16.28 -2.60
C PRO A 328 -14.23 -16.87 -2.16
N VAL A 329 -13.14 -16.21 -2.57
CA VAL A 329 -11.79 -16.51 -2.12
C VAL A 329 -11.67 -16.13 -0.64
N SER A 330 -11.21 -17.08 0.19
CA SER A 330 -11.09 -16.89 1.63
C SER A 330 -9.65 -16.81 2.10
N GLN A 331 -9.43 -16.22 3.28
CA GLN A 331 -8.13 -16.13 3.92
C GLN A 331 -7.46 -17.51 4.05
N LEU A 332 -6.17 -17.60 3.68
CA LEU A 332 -5.34 -18.81 3.74
C LEU A 332 -5.81 -19.97 2.85
N HIS A 333 -6.65 -19.69 1.86
CA HIS A 333 -6.97 -20.69 0.82
C HIS A 333 -5.77 -20.96 -0.09
N LYS A 334 -5.73 -22.18 -0.61
CA LYS A 334 -4.83 -22.54 -1.71
C LYS A 334 -5.49 -22.21 -3.04
N CYS A 335 -4.78 -21.48 -3.88
CA CYS A 335 -5.22 -21.02 -5.18
C CYS A 335 -4.08 -21.15 -6.21
N ALA A 336 -4.44 -21.03 -7.48
CA ALA A 336 -3.51 -20.93 -8.60
C ALA A 336 -3.96 -19.80 -9.51
N PHE A 337 -3.02 -19.20 -10.22
CA PHE A 337 -3.28 -18.11 -11.16
C PHE A 337 -3.04 -18.61 -12.57
N GLN A 338 -4.12 -18.77 -13.32
CA GLN A 338 -4.11 -19.21 -14.72
C GLN A 338 -3.97 -17.97 -15.61
N PHE A 339 -3.05 -17.97 -16.57
CA PHE A 339 -2.94 -16.83 -17.48
C PHE A 339 -4.15 -16.75 -18.42
N ARG A 340 -4.67 -15.54 -18.64
CA ARG A 340 -5.87 -15.33 -19.49
C ARG A 340 -5.63 -15.68 -20.96
N ASP A 341 -4.40 -15.49 -21.44
CA ASP A 341 -3.96 -15.78 -22.81
C ASP A 341 -3.82 -17.28 -23.11
N SER A 342 -3.80 -18.15 -22.09
CA SER A 342 -3.56 -19.59 -22.24
C SER A 342 -4.32 -20.43 -21.23
N SER A 343 -5.16 -21.34 -21.73
CA SER A 343 -6.02 -22.21 -20.91
C SER A 343 -5.27 -23.19 -20.01
N HIS A 344 -3.96 -23.41 -20.20
CA HIS A 344 -3.20 -24.39 -19.41
C HIS A 344 -1.89 -23.83 -18.85
N SER A 345 -1.67 -22.53 -18.96
CA SER A 345 -0.49 -21.88 -18.37
C SER A 345 -0.82 -21.29 -17.00
N PHE A 346 0.03 -21.53 -16.02
CA PHE A 346 -0.14 -21.06 -14.64
C PHE A 346 1.11 -20.32 -14.13
N LEU A 347 0.88 -19.37 -13.21
CA LEU A 347 1.93 -18.67 -12.48
C LEU A 347 2.64 -19.64 -11.53
N CYS A 348 3.94 -19.82 -11.74
CA CYS A 348 4.70 -20.85 -11.06
C CYS A 348 5.98 -20.31 -10.43
N LEU A 349 6.22 -20.75 -9.20
CA LEU A 349 7.52 -20.71 -8.55
C LEU A 349 8.46 -21.73 -9.23
N SER A 350 9.62 -21.27 -9.71
CA SER A 350 10.74 -22.15 -10.06
C SER A 350 12.03 -21.56 -9.53
N ASN A 351 12.68 -22.28 -8.61
CA ASN A 351 13.83 -21.82 -7.83
C ASN A 351 13.52 -20.48 -7.13
N ASP A 352 14.22 -19.39 -7.49
CA ASP A 352 14.00 -18.05 -6.96
C ASP A 352 13.31 -17.10 -7.96
N SER A 353 12.76 -17.65 -9.04
CA SER A 353 12.13 -16.91 -10.13
C SER A 353 10.64 -17.25 -10.29
N VAL A 354 9.90 -16.30 -10.85
CA VAL A 354 8.51 -16.49 -11.25
C VAL A 354 8.49 -16.82 -12.73
N VAL A 355 7.93 -17.98 -13.08
CA VAL A 355 7.87 -18.48 -14.45
C VAL A 355 6.44 -18.84 -14.84
N ARG A 356 6.20 -18.90 -16.14
CA ARG A 356 4.99 -19.48 -16.71
C ARG A 356 5.19 -21.00 -16.83
N HIS A 357 4.32 -21.78 -16.20
CA HIS A 357 4.37 -23.25 -16.29
C HIS A 357 3.15 -23.78 -17.04
N GLN A 358 3.39 -24.67 -18.00
CA GLN A 358 2.33 -25.38 -18.71
C GLN A 358 1.93 -26.62 -17.92
N ALA A 359 0.70 -26.63 -17.42
CA ALA A 359 0.16 -27.74 -16.65
C ALA A 359 -0.34 -28.87 -17.55
N SER A 360 -0.32 -30.11 -17.04
CA SER A 360 -0.85 -31.26 -17.76
C SER A 360 -2.36 -31.40 -17.53
N CYS A 361 -3.09 -31.58 -18.63
CA CYS A 361 -4.51 -31.89 -18.58
C CYS A 361 -4.71 -33.34 -18.15
N SER A 362 -5.62 -33.57 -17.19
CA SER A 362 -6.06 -34.92 -16.88
C SER A 362 -7.05 -35.37 -17.96
N PRO A 363 -6.77 -36.44 -18.73
CA PRO A 363 -7.73 -36.96 -19.70
C PRO A 363 -8.98 -37.56 -19.04
N ARG A 364 -8.96 -37.79 -17.72
CA ARG A 364 -10.05 -38.44 -16.97
C ARG A 364 -11.07 -37.46 -16.39
N ASP A 365 -10.73 -36.19 -16.24
CA ASP A 365 -11.62 -35.17 -15.65
C ASP A 365 -11.31 -33.78 -16.22
N PRO A 366 -12.11 -33.26 -17.16
CA PRO A 366 -11.88 -31.96 -17.79
C PRO A 366 -12.10 -30.77 -16.83
N SER A 367 -12.75 -30.98 -15.68
CA SER A 367 -12.94 -29.94 -14.66
C SER A 367 -11.67 -29.68 -13.81
N ARG A 368 -10.64 -30.52 -13.98
CA ARG A 368 -9.42 -30.48 -13.16
C ARG A 368 -8.15 -30.46 -13.99
N VAL A 369 -7.20 -29.63 -13.54
CA VAL A 369 -5.85 -29.55 -14.11
C VAL A 369 -4.83 -29.92 -13.05
N VAL A 370 -3.91 -30.81 -13.38
CA VAL A 370 -2.84 -31.22 -12.45
C VAL A 370 -1.75 -30.15 -12.46
N LEU A 371 -1.51 -29.56 -11.29
CA LEU A 371 -0.50 -28.53 -11.09
C LEU A 371 0.77 -29.12 -10.51
N ASN A 372 1.90 -28.50 -10.83
CA ASN A 372 3.11 -28.68 -10.04
C ASN A 372 2.98 -27.94 -8.68
N ASP A 373 3.77 -28.36 -7.70
CA ASP A 373 3.75 -27.76 -6.36
C ASP A 373 4.08 -26.26 -6.40
N GLY A 374 4.88 -25.81 -7.37
CA GLY A 374 5.25 -24.41 -7.56
C GLY A 374 4.11 -23.50 -8.03
N SER A 375 3.05 -24.03 -8.64
CA SER A 375 1.88 -23.24 -9.06
C SER A 375 0.81 -23.13 -7.97
N CYS A 376 1.02 -23.76 -6.81
CA CYS A 376 0.07 -23.75 -5.69
C CYS A 376 0.41 -22.61 -4.72
N TRP A 377 -0.33 -21.51 -4.77
CA TRP A 377 -0.14 -20.35 -3.90
C TRP A 377 -1.14 -20.35 -2.75
N THR A 378 -0.72 -19.84 -1.60
CA THR A 378 -1.62 -19.50 -0.49
C THR A 378 -1.82 -17.99 -0.49
N ILE A 379 -3.08 -17.57 -0.50
CA ILE A 379 -3.46 -16.15 -0.49
C ILE A 379 -3.91 -15.72 0.90
N ILE A 380 -3.49 -14.52 1.31
CA ILE A 380 -3.89 -13.91 2.58
C ILE A 380 -3.97 -12.40 2.43
N GLY A 381 -5.02 -11.80 2.99
CA GLY A 381 -5.16 -10.36 3.10
C GLY A 381 -4.13 -9.77 4.05
N VAL A 382 -3.56 -8.64 3.67
CA VAL A 382 -2.52 -7.95 4.43
C VAL A 382 -2.89 -6.49 4.66
N GLU A 383 -2.26 -5.87 5.65
CA GLU A 383 -2.37 -4.45 5.95
C GLU A 383 -0.98 -3.82 6.08
N ALA A 384 -0.96 -2.51 5.87
CA ALA A 384 0.19 -1.67 6.11
C ALA A 384 -0.25 -0.45 6.93
N VAL A 385 0.48 -0.15 7.99
CA VAL A 385 0.34 1.10 8.74
C VAL A 385 1.64 1.86 8.62
N GLU A 386 1.56 3.10 8.17
CA GLU A 386 2.70 3.99 8.04
C GLU A 386 2.59 5.15 9.03
N PHE A 387 3.68 5.41 9.73
CA PHE A 387 3.83 6.51 10.66
C PHE A 387 4.90 7.44 10.12
N THR A 388 4.49 8.63 9.68
CA THR A 388 5.41 9.63 9.11
C THR A 388 5.48 10.85 10.02
N PHE A 389 6.68 11.13 10.52
CA PHE A 389 6.96 12.23 11.42
C PHE A 389 8.29 12.91 11.07
N ASN A 390 8.54 14.07 11.64
CA ASN A 390 9.79 14.79 11.45
C ASN A 390 10.21 15.44 12.78
N GLN A 391 11.33 14.97 13.33
CA GLN A 391 11.90 15.47 14.60
C GLN A 391 12.84 16.68 14.41
N GLY A 392 13.07 17.13 13.18
CA GLY A 392 14.12 18.10 12.87
C GLY A 392 15.52 17.59 13.19
N LEU A 393 16.50 18.50 13.26
CA LEU A 393 17.90 18.18 13.55
C LEU A 393 18.17 17.90 15.04
N ALA A 394 17.29 18.37 15.93
CA ALA A 394 17.55 18.44 17.36
C ALA A 394 17.30 17.14 18.15
N CYS A 395 16.92 16.03 17.49
CA CYS A 395 16.64 14.71 18.10
C CYS A 395 15.91 14.82 19.44
N VAL A 396 14.60 15.08 19.39
CA VAL A 396 13.79 15.38 20.57
C VAL A 396 13.89 14.23 21.61
N PRO A 397 14.13 14.53 22.91
CA PRO A 397 14.34 13.51 23.93
C PRO A 397 13.07 12.69 24.25
N THR A 398 11.89 13.28 24.01
CA THR A 398 10.60 12.64 24.24
C THR A 398 10.20 11.73 23.08
N PRO A 399 9.58 10.56 23.35
CA PRO A 399 9.10 9.67 22.29
C PRO A 399 8.15 10.38 21.32
N VAL A 400 8.12 9.91 20.07
CA VAL A 400 7.19 10.42 19.04
C VAL A 400 5.75 9.97 19.29
N THR A 401 5.55 9.03 20.19
CA THR A 401 4.24 8.46 20.54
C THR A 401 3.73 9.02 21.88
N PRO A 402 2.41 9.11 22.11
CA PRO A 402 1.31 8.61 21.28
C PRO A 402 1.20 9.30 19.92
N PHE A 403 1.01 8.52 18.85
CA PHE A 403 0.93 9.07 17.50
C PHE A 403 -0.50 9.57 17.22
N PRO A 404 -0.70 10.84 16.86
CA PRO A 404 -2.03 11.37 16.59
C PRO A 404 -2.56 10.82 15.26
N VAL A 405 -3.80 10.31 15.27
CA VAL A 405 -4.43 9.74 14.08
C VAL A 405 -5.69 10.53 13.75
N ILE A 406 -5.75 11.10 12.54
CA ILE A 406 -6.96 11.75 12.04
C ILE A 406 -7.84 10.71 11.36
N VAL A 407 -9.10 10.64 11.77
CA VAL A 407 -10.12 9.73 11.24
C VAL A 407 -11.12 10.49 10.36
N GLY A 408 -11.42 11.74 10.70
CA GLY A 408 -12.37 12.56 9.97
C GLY A 408 -12.16 14.05 10.20
N LEU A 409 -12.68 14.85 9.27
CA LEU A 409 -12.62 16.30 9.29
C LEU A 409 -14.03 16.84 9.06
N GLU A 410 -14.44 17.82 9.87
CA GLU A 410 -15.72 18.49 9.75
C GLU A 410 -15.50 20.00 9.79
N VAL A 411 -16.03 20.71 8.80
CA VAL A 411 -15.94 22.17 8.74
C VAL A 411 -17.21 22.75 9.32
N ASN A 412 -17.06 23.60 10.32
CA ASN A 412 -18.14 24.27 11.02
C ASN A 412 -18.05 25.78 10.78
N GLY A 413 -19.19 26.40 10.45
CA GLY A 413 -19.30 27.84 10.20
C GLY A 413 -19.11 28.23 8.73
N GLY A 414 -19.13 29.54 8.47
CA GLY A 414 -18.99 30.15 7.14
C GLY A 414 -18.88 31.67 7.24
N GLY A 415 -18.24 32.31 6.26
CA GLY A 415 -18.04 33.77 6.25
C GLY A 415 -16.83 34.22 7.08
N HIS A 416 -17.07 34.98 8.17
CA HIS A 416 -16.01 35.68 8.92
C HIS A 416 -15.12 34.79 9.80
N VAL A 417 -15.64 33.65 10.27
CA VAL A 417 -14.87 32.68 11.05
C VAL A 417 -15.33 31.27 10.63
N ALA A 418 -14.48 30.58 9.89
CA ALA A 418 -14.64 29.16 9.62
C ALA A 418 -13.77 28.37 10.61
N MET A 419 -14.30 27.27 11.12
CA MET A 419 -13.61 26.40 12.07
C MET A 419 -13.52 24.99 11.49
N LEU A 420 -12.38 24.34 11.68
CA LEU A 420 -12.19 22.95 11.29
C LEU A 420 -12.12 22.09 12.56
N GLU A 421 -13.10 21.21 12.72
CA GLU A 421 -13.10 20.15 13.71
C GLU A 421 -12.42 18.90 13.15
N ILE A 422 -11.46 18.38 13.91
CA ILE A 422 -10.63 17.24 13.56
C ILE A 422 -10.96 16.11 14.51
N HIS A 423 -11.55 15.04 13.98
CA HIS A 423 -11.88 13.83 14.72
C HIS A 423 -10.79 12.79 14.56
N GLY A 424 -10.46 12.11 15.65
CA GLY A 424 -9.33 11.19 15.64
C GLY A 424 -9.07 10.49 16.96
N GLU A 425 -7.81 10.13 17.18
CA GLU A 425 -7.31 9.49 18.38
C GLU A 425 -5.94 10.05 18.78
N ASN A 426 -5.60 9.91 20.06
CA ASN A 426 -4.32 10.33 20.64
C ASN A 426 -3.99 11.82 20.52
N PHE A 427 -4.99 12.69 20.50
CA PHE A 427 -4.75 14.12 20.57
C PHE A 427 -4.35 14.56 21.97
N SER A 428 -3.55 15.63 22.05
CA SER A 428 -3.14 16.24 23.31
C SER A 428 -3.20 17.77 23.22
N PRO A 429 -3.25 18.48 24.36
CA PRO A 429 -3.20 19.95 24.38
C PRO A 429 -1.93 20.56 23.79
N HIS A 430 -0.87 19.75 23.60
CA HIS A 430 0.41 20.17 23.07
C HIS A 430 0.47 20.11 21.53
N LEU A 431 -0.62 19.76 20.86
CA LEU A 431 -0.70 19.72 19.39
C LEU A 431 -1.32 21.01 18.85
N LYS A 432 -0.70 21.54 17.80
CA LYS A 432 -1.19 22.65 16.98
C LYS A 432 -1.45 22.16 15.56
N VAL A 433 -2.55 22.62 14.97
CA VAL A 433 -2.90 22.35 13.58
C VAL A 433 -2.25 23.39 12.69
N TRP A 434 -1.63 22.91 11.61
CA TRP A 434 -0.97 23.74 10.61
C TRP A 434 -1.60 23.51 9.24
N PHE A 435 -1.88 24.61 8.55
CA PHE A 435 -2.35 24.62 7.16
C PHE A 435 -1.15 25.03 6.29
N GLY A 436 -0.55 24.06 5.61
CA GLY A 436 0.73 24.27 4.93
C GLY A 436 1.83 24.69 5.91
N THR A 437 2.21 25.97 5.86
CA THR A 437 3.24 26.57 6.73
C THR A 437 2.66 27.51 7.79
N ILE A 438 1.34 27.56 7.93
CA ILE A 438 0.64 28.52 8.80
C ILE A 438 0.14 27.79 10.04
N GLU A 439 0.63 28.20 11.20
CA GLU A 439 0.06 27.79 12.49
C GLU A 439 -1.33 28.41 12.68
N THR A 440 -2.24 27.64 13.26
CA THR A 440 -3.58 28.10 13.56
C THR A 440 -3.93 27.96 15.04
N ASP A 441 -4.83 28.83 15.49
CA ASP A 441 -5.40 28.76 16.83
C ASP A 441 -6.16 27.45 17.00
N THR A 442 -5.50 26.52 17.68
CA THR A 442 -5.99 25.17 17.95
C THR A 442 -6.46 25.06 19.40
N MET A 443 -7.69 24.61 19.56
CA MET A 443 -8.35 24.31 20.82
C MET A 443 -8.47 22.79 20.98
N TYR A 444 -7.98 22.29 22.12
CA TYR A 444 -8.11 20.90 22.50
C TYR A 444 -9.47 20.66 23.17
N LYS A 445 -10.30 19.77 22.60
CA LYS A 445 -11.57 19.34 23.22
C LYS A 445 -11.39 18.05 24.02
N SER A 446 -10.78 17.03 23.41
CA SER A 446 -10.58 15.71 24.02
C SER A 446 -9.47 14.94 23.29
N PRO A 447 -9.05 13.75 23.77
CA PRO A 447 -8.08 12.91 23.04
C PRO A 447 -8.58 12.46 21.66
N LYS A 448 -9.85 12.70 21.33
CA LYS A 448 -10.50 12.34 20.07
C LYS A 448 -10.96 13.53 19.22
N SER A 449 -10.85 14.76 19.71
CA SER A 449 -11.28 15.95 18.97
C SER A 449 -10.39 17.16 19.24
N LEU A 450 -9.93 17.78 18.15
CA LEU A 450 -9.31 19.10 18.11
C LEU A 450 -10.19 20.05 17.29
N LEU A 451 -10.19 21.32 17.61
CA LEU A 451 -10.89 22.37 16.85
C LEU A 451 -9.89 23.46 16.51
N CYS A 452 -9.83 23.91 15.27
CA CYS A 452 -8.92 24.99 14.88
C CYS A 452 -9.62 26.04 14.00
N VAL A 453 -9.12 27.27 14.06
CA VAL A 453 -9.57 28.35 13.17
C VAL A 453 -9.01 28.10 11.77
N VAL A 454 -9.86 28.11 10.76
CA VAL A 454 -9.44 28.06 9.36
C VAL A 454 -8.84 29.42 8.99
N PRO A 455 -7.58 29.49 8.54
CA PRO A 455 -6.94 30.74 8.20
C PRO A 455 -7.56 31.36 6.95
N ASP A 456 -7.56 32.69 6.86
CA ASP A 456 -8.03 33.36 5.65
C ASP A 456 -7.15 32.99 4.45
N VAL A 457 -7.79 32.78 3.32
CA VAL A 457 -7.13 32.37 2.07
C VAL A 457 -6.06 33.35 1.59
N SER A 458 -6.17 34.64 1.93
CA SER A 458 -5.17 35.66 1.61
C SER A 458 -3.79 35.35 2.18
N VAL A 459 -3.70 34.60 3.28
CA VAL A 459 -2.42 34.19 3.87
C VAL A 459 -1.61 33.29 2.93
N PHE A 460 -2.28 32.57 2.01
CA PHE A 460 -1.62 31.70 1.04
C PHE A 460 -1.41 32.38 -0.31
N MET A 461 -2.31 33.29 -0.69
CA MET A 461 -2.32 33.88 -2.02
C MET A 461 -2.96 35.26 -2.02
N ASP A 462 -2.13 36.27 -2.29
CA ASP A 462 -2.59 37.63 -2.53
C ASP A 462 -3.50 37.66 -3.77
N GLY A 463 -4.63 38.36 -3.66
CA GLY A 463 -5.55 38.56 -4.79
C GLY A 463 -6.39 37.34 -5.19
N TRP A 464 -6.52 36.31 -4.33
CA TRP A 464 -7.35 35.12 -4.64
C TRP A 464 -8.80 35.46 -5.03
N ARG A 465 -9.36 36.52 -4.44
CA ARG A 465 -10.71 37.05 -4.78
C ARG A 465 -10.88 37.34 -6.28
N CYS A 466 -9.79 37.64 -6.98
CA CYS A 466 -9.76 37.92 -8.42
C CYS A 466 -9.51 36.67 -9.26
N MET A 467 -8.73 35.70 -8.77
CA MET A 467 -8.29 34.54 -9.56
C MET A 467 -9.25 33.35 -9.49
N ARG A 468 -10.08 33.20 -8.44
CA ARG A 468 -11.13 32.16 -8.31
C ARG A 468 -10.69 30.74 -8.74
N HIS A 469 -9.49 30.29 -8.39
CA HIS A 469 -9.05 28.89 -8.58
C HIS A 469 -9.00 28.16 -7.23
N PRO A 470 -9.36 26.87 -7.13
CA PRO A 470 -9.24 26.13 -5.88
C PRO A 470 -7.80 26.11 -5.36
N ILE A 471 -7.61 26.33 -4.05
CA ILE A 471 -6.31 26.21 -3.39
C ILE A 471 -6.36 25.04 -2.42
N THR A 472 -5.46 24.08 -2.57
CA THR A 472 -5.35 22.94 -1.66
C THR A 472 -4.06 23.06 -0.84
N VAL A 473 -4.19 23.05 0.48
CA VAL A 473 -3.06 23.11 1.43
C VAL A 473 -3.01 21.83 2.27
N PRO A 474 -1.82 21.25 2.52
CA PRO A 474 -1.71 20.05 3.34
C PRO A 474 -1.94 20.38 4.82
N LEU A 475 -2.57 19.48 5.56
CA LEU A 475 -2.73 19.59 6.99
C LEU A 475 -1.59 18.86 7.72
N SER A 476 -1.03 19.49 8.73
CA SER A 476 -0.01 18.88 9.62
C SER A 476 -0.36 19.15 11.07
N LEU A 477 0.04 18.22 11.96
CA LEU A 477 -0.05 18.43 13.40
C LEU A 477 1.36 18.62 13.94
N ILE A 478 1.61 19.70 14.66
CA ILE A 478 2.92 20.01 15.23
C ILE A 478 2.81 20.00 16.75
N ARG A 479 3.68 19.27 17.42
CA ARG A 479 3.77 19.24 18.88
C ARG A 479 4.64 20.40 19.37
N THR A 480 4.42 20.88 20.59
CA THR A 480 5.13 22.03 21.17
C THR A 480 6.66 21.91 21.21
N ASP A 481 7.21 20.71 21.09
CA ASP A 481 8.65 20.43 21.01
C ASP A 481 9.20 20.42 19.57
N GLY A 482 8.39 20.80 18.58
CA GLY A 482 8.77 20.88 17.18
C GLY A 482 8.57 19.58 16.38
N LEU A 483 8.06 18.51 16.99
CA LEU A 483 7.76 17.28 16.27
C LEU A 483 6.58 17.47 15.32
N ILE A 484 6.82 17.22 14.03
CA ILE A 484 5.81 17.35 12.98
C ILE A 484 5.25 15.98 12.65
N TYR A 485 3.95 15.80 12.81
CA TYR A 485 3.20 14.65 12.30
C TYR A 485 2.59 15.01 10.95
N ARG A 486 3.03 14.31 9.90
CA ARG A 486 2.48 14.51 8.56
C ARG A 486 1.20 13.71 8.43
N THR A 487 0.19 14.36 7.86
CA THR A 487 -1.12 13.75 7.63
C THR A 487 -1.35 13.58 6.13
N SER A 488 -2.19 12.62 5.75
CA SER A 488 -2.64 12.46 4.36
C SER A 488 -3.76 13.44 3.99
N PHE A 489 -4.21 14.28 4.93
CA PHE A 489 -5.31 15.19 4.72
C PHE A 489 -4.84 16.53 4.18
N SER A 490 -5.67 17.13 3.34
CA SER A 490 -5.49 18.48 2.83
C SER A 490 -6.80 19.24 2.93
N PHE A 491 -6.70 20.55 3.14
CA PHE A 491 -7.83 21.46 3.14
C PHE A 491 -7.90 22.20 1.80
N THR A 492 -9.08 22.28 1.19
CA THR A 492 -9.26 22.95 -0.10
C THR A 492 -10.19 24.15 0.05
N TYR A 493 -9.69 25.33 -0.32
CA TYR A 493 -10.47 26.55 -0.45
C TYR A 493 -11.12 26.58 -1.83
N THR A 494 -12.46 26.59 -1.87
CA THR A 494 -13.22 26.68 -3.12
C THR A 494 -13.87 28.06 -3.26
N PRO A 495 -13.76 28.72 -4.42
CA PRO A 495 -14.48 29.96 -4.69
C PRO A 495 -16.00 29.72 -4.72
N GLU A 496 -16.78 30.69 -4.26
CA GLU A 496 -18.24 30.66 -4.41
C GLU A 496 -18.63 30.78 -5.89
N LEU A 497 -19.34 29.79 -6.41
CA LEU A 497 -19.97 29.84 -7.73
C LEU A 497 -21.28 30.63 -7.60
N GLN A 498 -21.28 31.93 -7.96
CA GLN A 498 -22.54 32.65 -8.13
C GLN A 498 -23.31 32.06 -9.33
N PRO A 499 -24.63 31.79 -9.20
CA PRO A 499 -25.49 31.55 -10.36
C PRO A 499 -25.43 32.76 -11.31
N PRO A 500 -25.49 32.56 -12.64
CA PRO A 500 -25.54 33.70 -13.56
C PRO A 500 -26.76 34.57 -13.23
N PRO A 501 -26.63 35.91 -13.26
CA PRO A 501 -27.76 36.79 -12.97
C PRO A 501 -28.89 36.53 -13.98
N PRO A 502 -30.17 36.57 -13.56
CA PRO A 502 -31.27 36.39 -14.48
C PRO A 502 -31.22 37.46 -15.58
N PRO A 503 -31.58 37.12 -16.83
CA PRO A 503 -31.51 38.06 -17.94
C PRO A 503 -32.37 39.29 -17.63
N SER A 504 -31.71 40.44 -17.54
CA SER A 504 -32.35 41.75 -17.47
C SER A 504 -33.25 41.92 -18.69
N ILE A 505 -34.57 41.90 -18.47
CA ILE A 505 -35.55 42.30 -19.50
C ILE A 505 -35.35 43.80 -19.72
N ARG A 506 -34.58 44.14 -20.76
CA ARG A 506 -34.60 45.48 -21.35
C ARG A 506 -35.82 45.61 -22.25
N GLY A 507 -36.74 46.49 -21.84
CA GLY A 507 -37.46 47.36 -22.75
C GLY A 507 -38.97 47.16 -22.84
N ALA A 508 -39.71 48.14 -22.32
CA ALA A 508 -40.79 48.79 -23.07
C ALA A 508 -41.09 50.15 -22.43
N ALA A 509 -41.05 51.20 -23.25
CA ALA A 509 -41.38 52.57 -22.90
C ALA A 509 -42.90 52.79 -22.80
N GLY A 510 -43.34 53.73 -21.97
CA GLY A 510 -44.71 54.26 -21.97
C GLY A 510 -44.97 55.22 -20.79
N ALA A 511 -45.53 56.40 -21.09
CA ALA A 511 -45.84 57.54 -20.21
C ALA A 511 -46.72 57.18 -18.97
N GLU A 512 -46.80 57.93 -17.86
CA GLU A 512 -47.19 59.34 -17.68
C GLU A 512 -46.79 59.88 -16.27
N LYS A 513 -46.78 61.22 -16.12
CA LYS A 513 -46.57 61.98 -14.88
C LYS A 513 -47.73 61.83 -13.87
N ARG A 514 -47.45 61.75 -12.56
CA ARG A 514 -48.05 62.61 -11.51
C ARG A 514 -47.40 62.46 -10.12
N GLU A 515 -47.61 63.49 -9.32
CA GLU A 515 -46.90 63.92 -8.11
C GLU A 515 -47.17 63.10 -6.83
N ALA A 516 -46.20 63.19 -5.91
CA ALA A 516 -46.25 63.13 -4.43
C ALA A 516 -47.11 62.07 -3.72
N GLN A 517 -46.49 61.28 -2.82
CA GLN A 517 -46.70 61.30 -1.35
C GLN A 517 -46.05 60.07 -0.67
N VAL A 518 -45.63 60.27 0.58
CA VAL A 518 -44.94 59.37 1.52
C VAL A 518 -45.82 58.20 1.98
N GLU A 519 -45.28 56.98 2.07
CA GLU A 519 -45.50 56.04 3.20
C GLU A 519 -44.58 54.81 3.10
N GLY A 520 -44.31 54.19 4.25
CA GLY A 520 -43.15 53.34 4.51
C GLY A 520 -43.38 51.84 4.39
N GLY A 521 -42.26 51.13 4.25
CA GLY A 521 -41.95 49.89 4.94
C GLY A 521 -42.72 48.62 4.55
N GLN A 522 -42.16 47.82 3.62
CA GLN A 522 -42.36 46.36 3.58
C GLN A 522 -41.36 45.60 2.68
N GLY A 523 -40.18 46.16 2.38
CA GLY A 523 -39.18 45.52 1.51
C GLY A 523 -38.01 44.83 2.22
N GLY A 524 -37.85 45.06 3.54
CA GLY A 524 -36.69 44.57 4.30
C GLY A 524 -36.81 43.11 4.76
N ASP A 525 -38.01 42.68 5.16
CA ASP A 525 -38.19 41.38 5.81
C ASP A 525 -38.19 40.21 4.82
N VAL A 526 -38.67 40.39 3.59
CA VAL A 526 -38.60 39.34 2.55
C VAL A 526 -37.14 39.10 2.11
N LEU A 527 -36.32 40.16 2.09
CA LEU A 527 -34.90 40.04 1.75
C LEU A 527 -34.13 39.34 2.88
N LEU A 528 -34.43 39.65 4.15
CA LEU A 528 -33.81 38.98 5.30
C LEU A 528 -34.24 37.51 5.42
N GLU A 529 -35.51 37.16 5.19
CA GLU A 529 -35.97 35.76 5.18
C GLU A 529 -35.34 34.95 4.03
N THR A 530 -35.17 35.56 2.85
CA THR A 530 -34.52 34.91 1.71
C THR A 530 -33.02 34.73 1.94
N ILE A 531 -32.34 35.69 2.59
CA ILE A 531 -30.94 35.56 3.00
C ILE A 531 -30.79 34.47 4.08
N HIS A 532 -31.71 34.36 5.03
CA HIS A 532 -31.62 33.37 6.09
C HIS A 532 -31.86 31.93 5.59
N GLN A 533 -32.76 31.72 4.62
CA GLN A 533 -32.99 30.40 4.02
C GLN A 533 -31.87 29.94 3.08
N GLU A 534 -31.21 30.85 2.36
CA GLU A 534 -30.07 30.51 1.48
C GLU A 534 -28.80 30.13 2.27
N PHE A 535 -28.60 30.67 3.48
CA PHE A 535 -27.43 30.38 4.31
C PHE A 535 -27.43 28.97 4.93
N THR A 536 -28.56 28.26 4.92
CA THR A 536 -28.65 26.92 5.56
C THR A 536 -28.40 25.76 4.58
N ARG A 537 -28.14 26.01 3.29
CA ARG A 537 -28.20 24.96 2.25
C ARG A 537 -26.95 24.70 1.41
N ALA A 538 -25.79 25.27 1.73
CA ALA A 538 -24.59 25.02 0.96
C ALA A 538 -23.91 23.68 1.37
N ASN A 539 -24.16 22.65 0.55
CA ASN A 539 -23.50 21.35 0.56
C ASN A 539 -21.98 21.49 0.34
N PHE A 540 -21.16 20.85 1.18
CA PHE A 540 -19.72 20.72 0.94
C PHE A 540 -19.33 19.25 0.81
N HIS A 541 -18.86 18.88 -0.38
CA HIS A 541 -18.33 17.56 -0.67
C HIS A 541 -16.84 17.49 -0.29
N LEU A 542 -16.51 16.65 0.71
CA LEU A 542 -15.15 16.20 0.96
C LEU A 542 -14.74 15.23 -0.17
N PHE A 543 -13.68 15.54 -0.90
CA PHE A 543 -12.98 14.55 -1.71
C PHE A 543 -11.91 13.88 -0.84
N MET A 544 -12.08 12.58 -0.57
CA MET A 544 -10.97 11.71 -0.18
C MET A 544 -10.19 11.40 -1.46
N GLN A 545 -8.90 11.75 -1.53
CA GLN A 545 -8.02 11.10 -2.50
C GLN A 545 -7.74 9.68 -1.97
N SER A 546 -8.28 8.70 -2.70
CA SER A 546 -8.04 7.26 -2.53
C SER A 546 -6.62 6.86 -2.92
#